data_AF-A0A7L2IVW2-F1
#
_entry.id   AF-A0A7L2IVW2-F1
#
_cell.length_a   1.000
_cell.length_b   1.000
_cell.length_c   1.000
_cell.angle_alpha   90.00
_cell.angle_beta   90.00
_cell.angle_gamma   90.00
#
_symmetry.space_group_name_H-M   'P 1'
#
loop_
_entity.id
_entity.type
_entity.pdbx_description
1 polymer ?
#
loop_
_entity_poly.entity_id
_entity_poly.type
_entity_poly.pdbx_seq_one_letter_code
_entity_poly.pdbx_strand_id
1 'polypeptide(L)'
;GIVALWSLALLAFERYIVICRPLRNMRLRGKHSALGIAFVWAFSFIWTIPPTMGWSSYTTSKIGTTCEPNWYSVAYTDRTYIIAFFTSCFVVPLLVILVSYGKLTQKLRKVSDTQSRLGGARKPERQVTAMVVVMIVAFLTCWMPYAAFSILVTAYPSIELDPCLAAVPAFFSKTATVYNPIIYVFMNKQ
;
A
#
# COMPACT_ATOMS: atom_id res chain seq x y z
N GLY A 1 -2.37 -1.33 -9.57
CA GLY A 1 -1.99 -1.87 -8.24
C GLY A 1 -0.87 -1.08 -7.61
N ILE A 2 0.35 -1.21 -8.14
CA ILE A 2 1.59 -0.61 -7.61
C ILE A 2 1.46 0.91 -7.41
N VAL A 3 0.93 1.62 -8.42
CA VAL A 3 0.69 3.06 -8.34
C VAL A 3 -0.20 3.42 -7.16
N ALA A 4 -1.30 2.69 -6.97
CA ALA A 4 -2.22 2.93 -5.85
C ALA A 4 -1.51 2.69 -4.51
N LEU A 5 -0.84 1.54 -4.35
CA LEU A 5 -0.09 1.17 -3.13
C LEU A 5 0.89 2.27 -2.70
N TRP A 6 1.75 2.69 -3.62
CA TRP A 6 2.75 3.72 -3.32
C TRP A 6 2.15 5.11 -3.15
N SER A 7 1.05 5.42 -3.84
CA SER A 7 0.30 6.66 -3.60
C SER A 7 -0.26 6.70 -2.17
N LEU A 8 -0.75 5.57 -1.63
CA LEU A 8 -1.25 5.50 -0.26
C LEU A 8 -0.12 5.70 0.76
N ALA A 9 1.04 5.09 0.51
CA ALA A 9 2.23 5.24 1.34
C ALA A 9 2.77 6.68 1.33
N LEU A 10 2.86 7.30 0.15
CA LEU A 10 3.27 8.70 0.02
C LEU A 10 2.29 9.65 0.68
N LEU A 11 0.99 9.43 0.55
CA LEU A 11 -0.03 10.24 1.21
C LEU A 11 0.08 10.14 2.74
N ALA A 12 0.32 8.95 3.28
CA ALA A 12 0.56 8.75 4.71
C ALA A 12 1.81 9.52 5.18
N PHE A 13 2.89 9.45 4.40
CA PHE A 13 4.14 10.15 4.67
C PHE A 13 4.00 11.68 4.58
N GLU A 14 3.32 12.19 3.55
CA GLU A 14 3.05 13.62 3.38
C GLU A 14 2.23 14.16 4.56
N ARG A 15 1.16 13.46 4.95
CA ARG A 15 0.34 13.82 6.12
C ARG A 15 1.17 13.85 7.40
N TYR A 16 2.06 12.88 7.60
CA TYR A 16 2.98 12.88 8.73
C TYR A 16 3.88 14.12 8.73
N ILE A 17 4.52 14.45 7.59
CA ILE A 17 5.38 15.64 7.49
C ILE A 17 4.60 16.92 7.75
N VAL A 18 3.46 17.10 7.09
CA VAL A 18 2.67 18.35 7.19
C VAL A 18 2.19 18.58 8.64
N ILE A 19 1.73 17.54 9.33
CA ILE A 19 1.18 17.67 10.68
C ILE A 19 2.28 17.70 11.75
N CYS A 20 3.32 16.87 11.63
CA CYS A 20 4.34 16.74 12.66
C CYS A 20 5.53 17.70 12.48
N ARG A 21 5.73 18.26 11.28
CA ARG A 21 6.85 19.17 10.93
C ARG A 21 6.32 20.44 10.22
N PRO A 22 5.54 21.30 10.92
CA PRO A 22 4.91 22.47 10.31
C PRO A 22 5.89 23.56 9.84
N LEU A 23 7.17 23.50 10.22
CA LEU A 23 8.19 24.52 9.92
C LEU A 23 8.82 24.42 8.52
N ARG A 24 8.39 23.47 7.67
CA ARG A 24 8.93 23.34 6.30
C ARG A 24 8.05 24.10 5.31
N ASN A 25 8.59 25.20 4.79
CA ASN A 25 8.00 26.16 3.84
C ASN A 25 6.92 25.56 2.90
N MET A 26 5.70 26.11 2.94
CA MET A 26 4.54 25.66 2.13
C MET A 26 4.78 25.69 0.61
N ARG A 27 5.73 26.51 0.13
CA ARG A 27 6.11 26.62 -1.30
C ARG A 27 6.82 25.38 -1.84
N LEU A 28 7.36 24.52 -0.97
CA LEU A 28 7.97 23.22 -1.33
C LEU A 28 6.91 22.12 -1.57
N ARG A 29 5.66 22.32 -1.16
CA ARG A 29 4.59 21.31 -1.21
C ARG A 29 4.30 20.83 -2.63
N GLY A 30 4.08 21.74 -3.59
CA GLY A 30 3.80 21.37 -4.99
C GLY A 30 4.95 20.62 -5.65
N LYS A 31 6.21 21.03 -5.41
CA LYS A 31 7.39 20.33 -5.93
C LYS A 31 7.54 18.93 -5.32
N HIS A 32 7.27 18.77 -4.02
CA HIS A 32 7.31 17.46 -3.37
C HIS A 32 6.18 16.53 -3.83
N SER A 33 4.96 17.03 -4.02
CA SER A 33 3.86 16.22 -4.54
C SER A 33 4.15 15.77 -5.99
N ALA A 34 4.65 16.67 -6.85
CA ALA A 34 5.04 16.32 -8.21
C ALA A 34 6.18 15.28 -8.24
N LEU A 35 7.20 15.45 -7.39
CA LEU A 35 8.28 14.47 -7.24
C LEU A 35 7.75 13.12 -6.75
N GLY A 36 6.80 13.12 -5.81
CA GLY A 36 6.15 11.91 -5.32
C GLY A 36 5.41 11.17 -6.44
N ILE A 37 4.60 11.88 -7.22
CA ILE A 37 3.89 11.28 -8.37
C ILE A 37 4.90 10.71 -9.38
N ALA A 38 5.92 11.47 -9.75
CA ALA A 38 6.98 11.01 -10.65
C ALA A 38 7.67 9.75 -10.13
N PHE A 39 7.97 9.70 -8.83
CA PHE A 39 8.54 8.52 -8.17
C PHE A 39 7.60 7.30 -8.29
N VAL A 40 6.30 7.45 -7.99
CA VAL A 40 5.35 6.33 -8.07
C VAL A 40 5.25 5.76 -9.48
N TRP A 41 5.20 6.62 -10.49
CA TRP A 41 5.13 6.19 -11.88
C TRP A 41 6.41 5.49 -12.33
N ALA A 42 7.57 6.11 -12.09
CA ALA A 42 8.86 5.50 -12.40
C ALA A 42 9.04 4.15 -11.70
N PHE A 43 8.69 4.08 -10.42
CA PHE A 43 8.74 2.84 -9.64
C PHE A 43 7.78 1.78 -10.18
N SER A 44 6.59 2.16 -10.62
CA SER A 44 5.66 1.21 -11.26
C SER A 44 6.26 0.62 -12.52
N PHE A 45 6.87 1.42 -13.38
CA PHE A 45 7.53 0.92 -14.60
C PHE A 45 8.69 -0.02 -14.28
N ILE A 46 9.50 0.29 -13.26
CA ILE A 46 10.62 -0.56 -12.81
C ILE A 46 10.15 -1.98 -12.46
N TRP A 47 8.91 -2.15 -11.97
CA TRP A 47 8.41 -3.49 -11.61
C TRP A 47 7.52 -4.13 -12.66
N THR A 48 6.87 -3.37 -13.55
CA THR A 48 5.99 -3.94 -14.60
C THR A 48 6.74 -4.36 -15.87
N ILE A 49 7.89 -3.75 -16.16
CA ILE A 49 8.69 -4.02 -17.36
C ILE A 49 9.56 -5.29 -17.25
N PRO A 50 10.22 -5.61 -16.12
CA PRO A 50 11.13 -6.76 -16.05
C PRO A 50 10.53 -8.10 -16.47
N PRO A 51 9.25 -8.44 -16.17
CA PRO A 51 8.64 -9.68 -16.66
C PRO A 51 8.47 -9.76 -18.17
N THR A 52 8.48 -8.62 -18.89
CA THR A 52 8.49 -8.63 -20.37
C THR A 52 9.90 -8.72 -20.94
N MET A 53 10.93 -8.47 -20.13
CA MET A 53 12.34 -8.49 -20.52
C MET A 53 13.07 -9.76 -20.05
N GLY A 54 12.35 -10.74 -19.47
CA GLY A 54 12.88 -12.04 -19.07
C GLY A 54 13.19 -12.19 -17.58
N TRP A 55 13.02 -11.15 -16.75
CA TRP A 55 13.04 -11.29 -15.30
C TRP A 55 11.61 -11.57 -14.81
N SER A 56 11.29 -12.86 -14.77
CA SER A 56 9.93 -13.42 -14.69
C SER A 56 9.18 -13.40 -16.03
N SER A 57 7.91 -13.79 -16.01
CA SER A 57 7.00 -13.86 -17.17
C SER A 57 5.58 -13.49 -16.74
N TYR A 58 4.78 -12.97 -17.68
CA TYR A 58 3.34 -12.87 -17.48
C TYR A 58 2.67 -14.13 -17.98
N THR A 59 1.79 -14.71 -17.16
CA THR A 59 1.01 -15.90 -17.48
C THR A 59 -0.47 -15.66 -17.24
N THR A 60 -1.32 -16.51 -17.79
CA THR A 60 -2.74 -16.50 -17.46
C THR A 60 -2.94 -17.07 -16.07
N SER A 61 -3.75 -16.38 -15.27
CA SER A 61 -4.16 -16.84 -13.95
C SER A 61 -4.86 -18.19 -14.06
N LYS A 62 -4.87 -18.98 -12.98
CA LYS A 62 -5.59 -20.27 -12.92
C LYS A 62 -7.10 -20.14 -13.13
N ILE A 63 -7.65 -18.92 -12.98
CA ILE A 63 -9.03 -18.56 -13.30
C ILE A 63 -9.28 -18.54 -14.82
N GLY A 64 -8.23 -18.40 -15.63
CA GLY A 64 -8.27 -18.39 -17.10
C GLY A 64 -8.66 -17.06 -17.74
N THR A 65 -9.09 -16.05 -16.97
CA THR A 65 -9.64 -14.79 -17.50
C THR A 65 -8.76 -13.56 -17.30
N THR A 66 -7.66 -13.67 -16.55
CA THR A 66 -6.81 -12.52 -16.20
C THR A 66 -5.33 -12.86 -16.35
N CYS A 67 -4.52 -11.90 -16.82
CA CYS A 67 -3.07 -12.04 -16.87
C CYS A 67 -2.41 -11.52 -15.59
N GLU A 68 -1.36 -12.20 -15.15
CA GLU A 68 -0.66 -11.90 -13.91
C GLU A 68 0.81 -12.39 -13.96
N PRO A 69 1.74 -11.83 -13.17
CA PRO A 69 3.09 -12.37 -13.08
C PRO A 69 3.09 -13.86 -12.71
N ASN A 70 4.08 -14.60 -13.21
CA ASN A 70 4.10 -16.05 -13.11
C ASN A 70 4.65 -16.53 -11.75
N TRP A 71 3.81 -16.50 -10.71
CA TRP A 71 4.11 -17.11 -9.40
C TRP A 71 3.90 -18.61 -9.32
N TYR A 72 3.42 -19.24 -10.39
CA TYR A 72 3.26 -20.70 -10.45
C TYR A 72 4.55 -21.41 -10.87
N SER A 73 5.49 -20.67 -11.47
CA SER A 73 6.76 -21.21 -11.95
C SER A 73 7.75 -21.46 -10.82
N VAL A 74 8.49 -22.57 -10.95
CA VAL A 74 9.57 -22.95 -10.03
C VAL A 74 10.92 -22.36 -10.46
N ALA A 75 10.97 -21.66 -11.60
CA ALA A 75 12.20 -21.09 -12.11
C ALA A 75 12.78 -20.05 -11.15
N TYR A 76 14.11 -20.02 -11.05
CA TYR A 76 14.83 -19.13 -10.14
C TYR A 76 14.57 -17.64 -10.45
N THR A 77 14.46 -17.29 -11.74
CA THR A 77 14.17 -15.92 -12.20
C THR A 77 12.79 -15.44 -11.74
N ASP A 78 11.77 -16.30 -11.82
CA ASP A 78 10.42 -15.99 -11.32
C ASP A 78 10.42 -15.81 -9.80
N ARG A 79 11.03 -16.74 -9.05
CA ARG A 79 11.09 -16.68 -7.58
C ARG A 79 11.78 -15.44 -7.05
N THR A 80 12.94 -15.10 -7.62
CA THR A 80 13.67 -13.89 -7.22
C THR A 80 12.88 -12.62 -7.52
N TYR A 81 12.19 -12.56 -8.67
CA TYR A 81 11.31 -11.45 -8.99
C TYR A 81 10.17 -11.33 -7.97
N ILE A 82 9.47 -12.42 -7.65
CA ILE A 82 8.33 -12.40 -6.71
C ILE A 82 8.74 -11.94 -5.32
N ILE A 83 9.85 -12.45 -4.79
CA ILE A 83 10.37 -12.06 -3.47
C ILE A 83 10.74 -10.57 -3.47
N ALA A 84 11.43 -10.11 -4.51
CA ALA A 84 11.83 -8.72 -4.65
C ALA A 84 10.61 -7.79 -4.81
N PHE A 85 9.64 -8.19 -5.62
CA PHE A 85 8.36 -7.50 -5.83
C PHE A 85 7.53 -7.43 -4.55
N PHE A 86 7.38 -8.53 -3.82
CA PHE A 86 6.65 -8.58 -2.56
C PHE A 86 7.30 -7.65 -1.51
N THR A 87 8.61 -7.75 -1.36
CA THR A 87 9.35 -6.91 -0.40
C THR A 87 9.19 -5.43 -0.75
N SER A 88 9.36 -5.08 -2.02
CA SER A 88 9.38 -3.69 -2.47
C SER A 88 7.99 -3.07 -2.59
N CYS A 89 6.98 -3.83 -3.01
CA CYS A 89 5.63 -3.32 -3.29
C CYS A 89 4.63 -3.56 -2.17
N PHE A 90 4.91 -4.45 -1.21
CA PHE A 90 4.04 -4.70 -0.07
C PHE A 90 4.71 -4.31 1.26
N VAL A 91 5.86 -4.91 1.59
CA VAL A 91 6.50 -4.73 2.91
C VAL A 91 6.95 -3.29 3.11
N VAL A 92 7.68 -2.71 2.14
CA VAL A 92 8.18 -1.33 2.26
C VAL A 92 7.03 -0.31 2.36
N PRO A 93 6.01 -0.31 1.47
CA PRO A 93 4.87 0.59 1.60
C PRO A 93 4.12 0.43 2.92
N LEU A 94 3.92 -0.81 3.39
CA LEU A 94 3.27 -1.07 4.68
C LEU A 94 4.07 -0.47 5.83
N LEU A 95 5.39 -0.66 5.86
CA LEU A 95 6.27 -0.07 6.87
C LEU A 95 6.22 1.47 6.84
N VAL A 96 6.23 2.08 5.66
CA VAL A 96 6.11 3.53 5.51
C VAL A 96 4.78 4.03 6.09
N ILE A 97 3.67 3.34 5.82
CA ILE A 97 2.34 3.67 6.35
C ILE A 97 2.34 3.55 7.89
N LEU A 98 2.80 2.41 8.42
CA LEU A 98 2.82 2.13 9.86
C LEU A 98 3.70 3.11 10.63
N VAL A 99 4.91 3.40 10.15
CA VAL A 99 5.83 4.33 10.82
C VAL A 99 5.31 5.77 10.74
N SER A 100 4.87 6.22 9.57
CA SER A 100 4.37 7.60 9.39
C SER A 100 3.18 7.86 10.31
N TYR A 101 2.23 6.93 10.36
CA TYR A 101 1.05 7.08 11.20
C TYR A 101 1.27 6.76 12.68
N GLY A 102 2.18 5.84 13.01
CA GLY A 102 2.62 5.62 14.39
C GLY A 102 3.23 6.88 14.99
N LYS A 103 4.09 7.58 14.24
CA LYS A 103 4.65 8.87 14.66
C LYS A 103 3.59 9.97 14.73
N LEU A 104 2.64 9.99 13.78
CA LEU A 104 1.53 10.95 13.78
C LEU A 104 0.66 10.80 15.03
N THR A 105 0.22 9.59 15.35
CA THR A 105 -0.60 9.31 16.54
C THR A 105 0.14 9.62 17.83
N GLN A 106 1.44 9.28 17.94
CA GLN A 106 2.26 9.68 19.09
C GLN A 106 2.32 11.20 19.27
N LYS A 107 2.46 11.96 18.17
CA LYS A 107 2.50 13.43 18.23
C LYS A 107 1.15 14.00 18.63
N LEU A 108 0.06 13.47 18.08
CA LEU A 108 -1.30 13.90 18.42
C LEU A 108 -1.65 13.62 19.89
N ARG A 109 -1.25 12.45 20.42
CA ARG A 109 -1.40 12.12 21.85
C ARG A 109 -0.71 13.12 22.75
N LYS A 110 0.54 13.46 22.44
CA LYS A 110 1.29 14.48 23.21
C LYS A 110 0.61 15.85 23.18
N VAL A 111 0.08 16.27 22.02
CA VAL A 111 -0.62 17.54 21.86
C VAL A 111 -1.95 17.53 22.63
N SER A 112 -2.68 16.42 22.57
CA SER A 112 -3.95 16.20 23.27
C SER A 112 -3.77 16.19 24.78
N ASP A 113 -2.76 15.50 25.31
CA ASP A 113 -2.42 15.50 26.73
C ASP A 113 -2.07 16.91 27.21
N THR A 114 -1.34 17.68 26.40
CA THR A 114 -1.01 19.08 26.70
C THR A 114 -2.26 19.95 26.71
N GLN A 115 -3.17 19.81 25.73
CA GLN A 115 -4.44 20.54 25.71
C GLN A 115 -5.39 20.13 26.83
N SER A 116 -5.43 18.85 27.22
CA SER A 116 -6.23 18.36 28.33
C SER A 116 -5.79 18.98 29.66
N ARG A 117 -4.48 19.21 29.83
CA ARG A 117 -3.94 19.95 30.99
C ARG A 117 -4.29 21.44 30.96
N LEU A 118 -4.52 22.00 29.78
CA LEU A 118 -4.91 23.40 29.54
C LEU A 118 -6.43 23.61 29.46
N GLY A 119 -7.26 22.58 29.75
CA GLY A 119 -8.73 22.69 29.70
C GLY A 119 -9.36 22.70 28.30
N GLY A 120 -8.60 22.36 27.25
CA GLY A 120 -9.06 22.32 25.86
C GLY A 120 -9.85 21.04 25.47
N ALA A 121 -10.79 21.16 24.53
CA ALA A 121 -11.66 20.07 24.09
C ALA A 121 -10.94 18.99 23.23
N ARG A 122 -11.07 17.70 23.61
CA ARG A 122 -10.42 16.50 23.03
C ARG A 122 -10.90 16.03 21.63
N LYS A 123 -11.32 16.92 20.72
CA LYS A 123 -12.05 16.48 19.51
C LYS A 123 -11.24 16.01 18.28
N PRO A 124 -10.05 16.53 17.93
CA PRO A 124 -9.41 16.20 16.65
C PRO A 124 -8.70 14.83 16.60
N GLU A 125 -8.37 14.22 17.74
CA GLU A 125 -7.54 13.00 17.82
C GLU A 125 -8.22 11.72 17.32
N ARG A 126 -9.51 11.56 17.63
CA ARG A 126 -10.26 10.34 17.34
C ARG A 126 -10.52 10.18 15.84
N GLN A 127 -10.75 11.29 15.13
CA GLN A 127 -10.96 11.27 13.69
C GLN A 127 -9.70 10.84 12.94
N VAL A 128 -8.54 11.45 13.25
CA VAL A 128 -7.28 11.09 12.58
C VAL A 128 -6.89 9.65 12.87
N THR A 129 -7.04 9.19 14.12
CA THR A 129 -6.76 7.78 14.48
C THR A 129 -7.70 6.81 13.77
N ALA A 130 -8.99 7.12 13.67
CA ALA A 130 -9.93 6.32 12.89
C ALA A 130 -9.53 6.29 11.40
N MET A 131 -9.06 7.41 10.85
CA MET A 131 -8.56 7.45 9.47
C MET A 131 -7.36 6.55 9.22
N VAL A 132 -6.41 6.54 10.15
CA VAL A 132 -5.24 5.66 10.10
C VAL A 132 -5.66 4.20 10.10
N VAL A 133 -6.54 3.81 11.03
CA VAL A 133 -6.98 2.42 11.18
C VAL A 133 -7.70 1.95 9.91
N VAL A 134 -8.64 2.75 9.37
CA VAL A 134 -9.36 2.38 8.14
C VAL A 134 -8.41 2.23 6.97
N MET A 135 -7.42 3.11 6.80
CA MET A 135 -6.44 3.00 5.73
C MET A 135 -5.55 1.75 5.84
N ILE A 136 -5.10 1.41 7.05
CA ILE A 136 -4.31 0.18 7.29
C ILE A 136 -5.18 -1.05 7.00
N VAL A 137 -6.40 -1.09 7.54
CA VAL A 137 -7.34 -2.20 7.33
C VAL A 137 -7.62 -2.37 5.84
N ALA A 138 -7.90 -1.30 5.11
CA ALA A 138 -8.14 -1.35 3.67
C ALA A 138 -6.92 -1.85 2.89
N PHE A 139 -5.72 -1.40 3.25
CA PHE A 139 -4.48 -1.90 2.65
C PHE A 139 -4.34 -3.41 2.86
N LEU A 140 -4.53 -3.87 4.09
CA LEU A 140 -4.40 -5.29 4.44
C LEU A 140 -5.49 -6.13 3.77
N THR A 141 -6.76 -5.72 3.79
CA THR A 141 -7.84 -6.50 3.16
C THR A 141 -7.68 -6.60 1.65
N CYS A 142 -7.20 -5.55 1.00
CA CYS A 142 -7.03 -5.52 -0.44
C CYS A 142 -5.81 -6.34 -0.92
N TRP A 143 -4.70 -6.27 -0.17
CA TRP A 143 -3.41 -6.74 -0.65
C TRP A 143 -2.84 -7.93 0.11
N MET A 144 -3.18 -8.12 1.39
CA MET A 144 -2.70 -9.26 2.17
C MET A 144 -3.16 -10.61 1.59
N PRO A 145 -4.43 -10.80 1.14
CA PRO A 145 -4.82 -12.07 0.53
C PRO A 145 -3.97 -12.41 -0.68
N TYR A 146 -3.66 -11.40 -1.51
CA TYR A 146 -2.85 -11.57 -2.71
C TYR A 146 -1.39 -11.90 -2.40
N ALA A 147 -0.82 -11.17 -1.43
CA ALA A 147 0.52 -11.41 -0.92
C ALA A 147 0.68 -12.80 -0.30
N ALA A 148 -0.26 -13.20 0.56
CA ALA A 148 -0.23 -14.49 1.22
C ALA A 148 -0.36 -15.62 0.20
N PHE A 149 -1.28 -15.48 -0.76
CA PHE A 149 -1.46 -16.45 -1.84
C PHE A 149 -0.21 -16.59 -2.71
N SER A 150 0.39 -15.48 -3.17
CA SER A 150 1.56 -15.55 -4.03
C SER A 150 2.77 -16.17 -3.33
N ILE A 151 3.00 -15.88 -2.05
CA ILE A 151 4.06 -16.51 -1.25
C ILE A 151 3.78 -18.00 -1.05
N LEU A 152 2.53 -18.37 -0.72
CA LEU A 152 2.15 -19.76 -0.50
C LEU A 152 2.38 -20.61 -1.75
N VAL A 153 1.92 -20.15 -2.92
CA VAL A 153 2.10 -20.84 -4.20
C VAL A 153 3.58 -20.93 -4.58
N THR A 154 4.35 -19.88 -4.31
CA THR A 154 5.80 -19.87 -4.57
C THR A 154 6.55 -20.87 -3.68
N ALA A 155 6.14 -20.98 -2.40
CA ALA A 155 6.73 -21.87 -1.40
C ALA A 155 6.36 -23.34 -1.63
N TYR A 156 5.11 -23.60 -2.04
CA TYR A 156 4.56 -24.94 -2.27
C TYR A 156 4.00 -25.08 -3.69
N PRO A 157 4.87 -25.17 -4.72
CA PRO A 157 4.45 -25.20 -6.11
C PRO A 157 3.70 -26.48 -6.51
N SER A 158 3.71 -27.52 -5.67
CA SER A 158 2.99 -28.77 -5.88
C SER A 158 1.54 -28.76 -5.39
N ILE A 159 1.04 -27.64 -4.85
CA ILE A 159 -0.36 -27.51 -4.45
C ILE A 159 -1.23 -27.47 -5.70
N GLU A 160 -2.20 -28.38 -5.79
CA GLU A 160 -3.28 -28.26 -6.76
C GLU A 160 -4.18 -27.10 -6.37
N LEU A 161 -4.28 -26.12 -7.25
CA LEU A 161 -5.02 -24.89 -7.02
C LEU A 161 -6.42 -25.00 -7.61
N ASP A 162 -7.43 -25.02 -6.75
CA ASP A 162 -8.81 -24.79 -7.16
C ASP A 162 -8.94 -23.38 -7.76
N PRO A 163 -9.46 -23.23 -9.00
CA PRO A 163 -9.72 -21.93 -9.62
C PRO A 163 -10.53 -20.97 -8.75
N CYS A 164 -11.47 -21.47 -7.93
CA CYS A 164 -12.24 -20.65 -6.99
C CYS A 164 -11.35 -20.04 -5.91
N LEU A 165 -10.39 -20.80 -5.38
CA LEU A 165 -9.46 -20.32 -4.37
C LEU A 165 -8.45 -19.32 -4.95
N ALA A 166 -8.02 -19.52 -6.20
CA ALA A 166 -7.19 -18.57 -6.92
C ALA A 166 -7.92 -17.25 -7.25
N ALA A 167 -9.25 -17.27 -7.34
CA ALA A 167 -10.06 -16.08 -7.61
C ALA A 167 -10.20 -15.13 -6.41
N VAL A 168 -10.20 -15.65 -5.18
CA VAL A 168 -10.42 -14.84 -3.97
C VAL A 168 -9.39 -13.71 -3.83
N PRO A 169 -8.07 -13.95 -3.90
CA PRO A 169 -7.07 -12.88 -3.80
C PRO A 169 -7.12 -11.88 -4.96
N ALA A 170 -7.41 -12.37 -6.17
CA ALA A 170 -7.57 -11.52 -7.35
C ALA A 170 -8.78 -10.58 -7.20
N PHE A 171 -9.87 -11.05 -6.59
CA PHE A 171 -11.06 -10.26 -6.33
C PHE A 171 -10.79 -9.11 -5.36
N PHE A 172 -10.16 -9.38 -4.21
CA PHE A 172 -9.82 -8.34 -3.22
C PHE A 172 -8.87 -7.29 -3.79
N SER A 173 -7.85 -7.70 -4.54
CA SER A 173 -6.89 -6.77 -5.14
C SER A 173 -7.50 -5.88 -6.23
N LYS A 174 -8.45 -6.40 -7.02
CA LYS A 174 -9.15 -5.62 -8.06
C LYS A 174 -10.18 -4.66 -7.48
N THR A 175 -10.94 -5.10 -6.49
CA THR A 175 -11.96 -4.26 -5.82
C THR A 175 -11.34 -3.14 -4.98
N ALA A 176 -10.06 -3.25 -4.61
CA ALA A 176 -9.26 -2.17 -4.01
C ALA A 176 -9.31 -0.85 -4.79
N THR A 177 -9.46 -0.92 -6.11
CA THR A 177 -9.59 0.27 -6.97
C THR A 177 -10.87 1.07 -6.70
N VAL A 178 -11.89 0.44 -6.12
CA VAL A 178 -13.17 1.06 -5.73
C VAL A 178 -13.13 1.53 -4.27
N TYR A 179 -12.68 0.67 -3.34
CA TYR A 179 -12.69 1.00 -1.91
C TYR A 179 -11.72 2.13 -1.55
N ASN A 180 -10.55 2.18 -2.19
CA ASN A 180 -9.55 3.20 -1.89
C ASN A 180 -10.12 4.62 -2.14
N PRO A 181 -10.61 4.98 -3.34
CA PRO A 181 -11.23 6.30 -3.55
C PRO A 181 -12.35 6.63 -2.57
N ILE A 182 -13.24 5.69 -2.25
CA ILE A 182 -14.35 5.89 -1.29
C ILE A 182 -13.78 6.29 0.07
N ILE A 183 -12.84 5.49 0.60
CA ILE A 183 -12.18 5.77 1.88
C ILE A 183 -11.52 7.16 1.85
N TYR A 184 -10.84 7.53 0.77
CA TYR A 184 -10.18 8.83 0.71
C TYR A 184 -11.13 10.01 0.57
N VAL A 185 -12.14 9.92 -0.30
CA VAL A 185 -13.11 10.99 -0.53
C VAL A 185 -13.95 11.25 0.72
N PHE A 186 -14.49 10.20 1.34
CA PHE A 186 -15.36 10.38 2.51
C PHE A 186 -14.61 10.76 3.79
N MET A 187 -13.30 10.48 3.86
CA MET A 187 -12.51 10.73 5.06
C MET A 187 -11.66 11.98 4.95
N ASN A 188 -11.45 12.54 3.76
CA ASN A 188 -10.79 13.83 3.57
C ASN A 188 -11.80 14.98 3.73
N LYS A 189 -11.94 15.52 4.94
CA LYS A 189 -12.76 16.72 5.21
C LYS A 189 -12.00 18.03 4.94
N GLN A 190 -11.24 18.10 3.83
CA GLN A 190 -10.67 19.38 3.41
C GLN A 190 -11.78 20.36 3.02
#